data_AF-A0AAW4FPP0-F1
#
_entry.id   AF-A0AAW4FPP0-F1
#
_cell.length_a   1.000
_cell.length_b   1.000
_cell.length_c   1.000
_cell.angle_alpha   90.00
_cell.angle_beta   90.00
_cell.angle_gamma   90.00
#
_symmetry.space_group_name_H-M   'P 1'
#
loop_
_entity.id
_entity.type
_entity.pdbx_description
1 polymer ?
#
loop_
_entity_poly.entity_id
_entity_poly.type
_entity_poly.pdbx_seq_one_letter_code
_entity_poly.pdbx_strand_id
1 'polypeptide(L)'
;MQVYFFDLYWGDERFVDEDGISHFDEGSALYYGQRIADKIGRDADYGSLRVHVRSGSGEILATIAPSDGRGREQDALIGRGSLGVFRRPTETAAALPTAW
;
A
#
# COMPACT_ATOMS: atom_id res chain seq x y z
N MET A 1 -11.49 5.54 -22.27
CA MET A 1 -10.42 6.26 -21.56
C MET A 1 -10.97 7.61 -21.16
N GLN A 2 -11.13 7.84 -19.86
CA GLN A 2 -11.61 9.10 -19.28
C GLN A 2 -10.63 9.54 -18.20
N VAL A 3 -10.51 10.86 -17.98
CA VAL A 3 -9.65 11.42 -16.94
C VAL A 3 -10.42 11.48 -15.62
N TYR A 4 -9.77 11.05 -14.55
CA TYR A 4 -10.26 11.13 -13.18
C TYR A 4 -9.19 11.81 -12.31
N PHE A 5 -9.63 12.45 -11.24
CA PHE A 5 -8.77 13.20 -10.33
C PHE A 5 -8.81 12.60 -8.93
N PHE A 6 -7.69 12.65 -8.22
CA PHE A 6 -7.50 12.00 -6.92
C PHE A 6 -7.03 13.00 -5.87
N ASP A 7 -7.96 13.80 -5.35
CA ASP A 7 -7.65 14.78 -4.31
C ASP A 7 -7.39 14.07 -2.97
N LEU A 8 -6.42 14.56 -2.21
CA LEU A 8 -6.05 14.00 -0.91
C LEU A 8 -6.49 14.95 0.20
N TYR A 9 -7.12 14.42 1.24
CA TYR A 9 -7.62 15.18 2.38
C TYR A 9 -7.13 14.58 3.70
N TRP A 10 -6.65 15.43 4.61
CA TRP A 10 -6.26 15.10 5.98
C TRP A 10 -6.97 16.02 6.95
N GLY A 11 -8.19 15.66 7.34
CA GLY A 11 -9.05 16.58 8.11
C GLY A 11 -9.33 17.84 7.29
N ASP A 12 -8.77 18.98 7.72
CA ASP A 12 -8.95 20.28 7.06
C ASP A 12 -7.88 20.59 6.00
N GLU A 13 -6.77 19.84 5.96
CA GLU A 13 -5.74 19.99 4.95
C GLU A 13 -6.14 19.24 3.67
N ARG A 14 -5.87 19.84 2.50
CA ARG A 14 -6.14 19.21 1.22
C ARG A 14 -5.06 19.46 0.17
N PHE A 15 -4.83 18.45 -0.65
CA PHE A 15 -4.09 18.54 -1.90
C PHE A 15 -5.05 18.23 -3.05
N VAL A 16 -5.14 19.15 -4.01
CA VAL A 16 -6.03 19.00 -5.18
C VAL A 16 -5.22 18.48 -6.35
N ASP A 17 -5.75 17.45 -7.00
CA ASP A 17 -5.21 16.94 -8.25
C ASP A 17 -5.81 17.75 -9.41
N GLU A 18 -4.98 18.55 -10.06
CA GLU A 18 -5.35 19.42 -11.19
C GLU A 18 -5.09 18.74 -12.55
N ASP A 19 -4.19 17.76 -12.59
CA ASP A 19 -3.75 17.12 -13.82
C ASP A 19 -4.61 15.90 -14.15
N GLY A 20 -4.97 15.13 -13.11
CA GLY A 20 -5.73 13.90 -13.25
C GLY A 20 -4.99 12.80 -14.01
N ILE A 21 -5.60 11.62 -14.07
CA ILE A 21 -5.03 10.44 -14.70
C ILE A 21 -6.10 9.75 -15.55
N SER A 22 -5.70 9.31 -16.75
CA SER A 22 -6.57 8.56 -17.66
C SER A 22 -6.76 7.12 -17.19
N HIS A 23 -8.02 6.71 -17.08
CA HIS A 23 -8.43 5.35 -16.72
C HIS A 23 -9.38 4.75 -17.76
N PHE A 24 -9.42 3.42 -17.81
CA PHE A 24 -10.24 2.67 -18.76
C PHE A 24 -11.73 2.91 -18.51
N ASP A 25 -12.13 2.76 -17.24
CA ASP A 25 -13.47 2.97 -16.71
C ASP A 25 -13.40 3.51 -15.27
N GLU A 26 -14.58 3.82 -14.71
CA GLU A 26 -14.73 4.29 -13.33
C GLU A 26 -14.20 3.27 -12.30
N GLY A 27 -14.48 1.97 -12.50
CA GLY A 27 -14.04 0.92 -11.58
C GLY A 27 -12.51 0.88 -11.44
N SER A 28 -11.79 1.04 -12.55
CA SER A 28 -10.33 1.09 -12.56
C SER A 28 -9.78 2.35 -11.87
N ALA A 29 -10.48 3.48 -11.96
CA ALA A 29 -10.14 4.71 -11.24
C ALA A 29 -10.38 4.53 -9.72
N LEU A 30 -11.53 3.99 -9.32
CA LEU A 30 -11.83 3.71 -7.90
C LEU A 30 -10.81 2.74 -7.28
N TYR A 31 -10.45 1.68 -8.01
CA TYR A 31 -9.39 0.76 -7.59
C TYR A 31 -8.05 1.49 -7.38
N TYR A 32 -7.69 2.39 -8.29
CA TYR A 32 -6.47 3.19 -8.14
C TYR A 32 -6.54 4.15 -6.95
N GLY A 33 -7.69 4.80 -6.71
CA GLY A 33 -7.93 5.63 -5.52
C GLY A 33 -7.72 4.87 -4.21
N GLN A 34 -8.20 3.62 -4.13
CA GLN A 34 -7.93 2.74 -2.98
C GLN A 34 -6.43 2.44 -2.83
N ARG A 35 -5.70 2.23 -3.92
CA ARG A 35 -4.25 2.00 -3.87
C ARG A 35 -3.49 3.21 -3.32
N ILE A 36 -3.91 4.42 -3.67
CA ILE A 36 -3.35 5.66 -3.12
C ILE A 36 -3.62 5.72 -1.62
N ALA A 37 -4.89 5.56 -1.21
CA ALA A 37 -5.30 5.63 0.18
C ALA A 37 -4.51 4.63 1.05
N ASP A 38 -4.42 3.38 0.61
CA ASP A 38 -3.68 2.33 1.33
C ASP A 38 -2.18 2.61 1.39
N LYS A 39 -1.59 3.15 0.30
CA LYS A 39 -0.14 3.36 0.21
C LYS A 39 0.30 4.52 1.08
N ILE A 40 -0.41 5.65 1.02
CA ILE A 40 -0.06 6.87 1.75
C ILE A 40 -0.53 6.78 3.21
N GLY A 41 -1.75 6.32 3.45
CA GLY A 41 -2.33 6.22 4.80
C GLY A 41 -1.55 5.28 5.72
N ARG A 42 -0.82 4.32 5.15
CA ARG A 42 0.07 3.41 5.89
C ARG A 42 1.41 4.04 6.28
N ASP A 43 2.02 4.82 5.38
CA ASP A 43 3.43 5.20 5.52
C ASP A 43 3.64 6.34 6.55
N ALA A 44 2.58 6.95 7.07
CA ALA A 44 2.70 8.15 7.91
C ALA A 44 1.67 8.29 9.04
N ASP A 45 1.07 7.19 9.53
CA ASP A 45 0.02 7.20 10.57
C ASP A 45 -1.17 8.14 10.25
N TYR A 46 -1.35 8.47 8.97
CA TYR A 46 -2.44 9.29 8.47
C TYR A 46 -3.72 8.48 8.32
N GLY A 47 -4.20 7.87 9.41
CA GLY A 47 -5.50 7.20 9.45
C GLY A 47 -6.68 8.13 9.14
N SER A 48 -6.45 9.45 9.16
CA SER A 48 -7.40 10.48 8.73
C SER A 48 -7.41 10.74 7.21
N LEU A 49 -6.47 10.16 6.44
CA LEU A 49 -6.42 10.36 4.99
C LEU A 49 -7.74 9.94 4.35
N ARG A 50 -8.25 10.79 3.46
CA ARG A 50 -9.33 10.48 2.53
C ARG A 50 -8.89 10.83 1.11
N VAL A 51 -9.21 9.97 0.15
CA VAL A 51 -9.01 10.23 -1.27
C VAL A 51 -10.36 10.52 -1.90
N HIS A 52 -10.55 11.70 -2.47
CA HIS A 52 -11.75 12.03 -3.24
C HIS A 52 -11.47 11.76 -4.71
N VAL A 53 -12.24 10.83 -5.29
CA VAL A 53 -12.16 10.52 -6.72
C VAL A 53 -13.19 11.38 -7.44
N ARG A 54 -12.73 12.26 -8.34
CA ARG A 54 -13.59 13.11 -9.17
C ARG A 54 -13.58 12.68 -10.63
N SER A 55 -14.72 12.81 -11.29
CA SER A 55 -14.84 12.67 -12.74
C SER A 55 -14.31 13.90 -13.48
N GLY A 56 -14.19 13.78 -14.81
CA GLY A 56 -13.87 14.90 -15.71
C GLY A 56 -14.81 16.10 -15.62
N SER A 57 -16.07 15.92 -15.17
CA SER A 57 -17.03 17.01 -14.96
C SER A 57 -16.90 17.67 -13.58
N GLY A 58 -15.99 17.18 -12.72
CA GLY A 58 -15.79 17.66 -11.36
C GLY A 58 -16.73 17.02 -10.32
N GLU A 59 -17.58 16.06 -10.72
CA GLU A 59 -18.43 15.31 -9.81
C GLU A 59 -17.59 14.37 -8.93
N ILE A 60 -17.86 14.35 -7.62
CA ILE A 60 -17.23 13.39 -6.70
C ILE A 60 -17.93 12.04 -6.86
N LEU A 61 -17.17 11.05 -7.31
CA LEU A 61 -17.65 9.67 -7.48
C LEU A 61 -17.52 8.87 -6.19
N ALA A 62 -16.45 9.09 -5.43
CA ALA A 62 -16.22 8.40 -4.17
C ALA A 62 -15.27 9.16 -3.23
N THR A 63 -15.44 8.91 -1.92
CA THR A 63 -14.48 9.27 -0.88
C THR A 63 -13.95 8.00 -0.23
N ILE A 64 -12.66 7.74 -0.40
CA ILE A 64 -12.02 6.47 -0.04
C ILE A 64 -11.10 6.66 1.17
N ALA A 65 -11.24 5.79 2.17
CA ALA A 65 -10.28 5.69 3.28
C ALA A 65 -9.27 4.55 3.06
N PRO A 66 -8.10 4.61 3.72
CA PRO A 66 -7.21 3.47 3.84
C PRO A 66 -7.96 2.25 4.39
N SER A 67 -7.70 1.07 3.84
CA SER A 67 -8.31 -0.17 4.31
C SER A 67 -7.69 -0.64 5.63
N ASP A 68 -8.53 -1.05 6.59
CA ASP A 68 -8.09 -1.59 7.89
C ASP A 68 -7.21 -2.86 7.77
N GLY A 69 -7.43 -3.66 6.71
CA GLY A 69 -6.91 -5.03 6.60
C GLY A 69 -5.57 -5.22 5.88
N ARG A 70 -5.07 -4.21 5.14
CA ARG A 70 -3.93 -4.44 4.22
C ARG A 70 -2.56 -4.44 4.89
N GLY A 71 -2.44 -3.91 6.11
CA GLY A 71 -1.26 -4.12 6.96
C GLY A 71 -1.04 -5.61 7.23
N ARG A 72 -2.10 -6.33 7.61
CA ARG A 72 -2.06 -7.77 7.89
C ARG A 72 -1.91 -8.61 6.62
N GLU A 73 -2.47 -8.15 5.51
CA GLU A 73 -2.33 -8.83 4.22
C GLU A 73 -0.90 -8.72 3.66
N GLN A 74 -0.22 -7.58 3.80
CA GLN A 74 1.18 -7.47 3.42
C GLN A 74 2.11 -8.26 4.36
N ASP A 75 1.82 -8.33 5.67
CA ASP A 75 2.54 -9.23 6.58
C ASP A 75 2.34 -10.70 6.19
N ALA A 76 1.13 -11.08 5.79
CA ALA A 76 0.83 -12.41 5.29
C ALA A 76 1.51 -12.72 3.93
N LEU A 77 1.70 -11.71 3.08
CA LEU A 77 2.35 -11.85 1.76
C LEU A 77 3.89 -11.78 1.85
N ILE A 78 4.46 -10.89 2.67
CA ILE A 78 5.91 -10.79 2.96
C ILE A 78 6.36 -11.98 3.83
N GLY A 79 5.52 -12.44 4.76
CA GLY A 79 5.75 -13.67 5.54
C GLY A 79 5.84 -14.94 4.66
N ARG A 80 5.30 -14.90 3.43
CA ARG A 80 5.47 -15.96 2.42
C ARG A 80 6.64 -15.72 1.45
N GLY A 81 7.24 -14.54 1.45
CA GLY A 81 8.42 -14.19 0.64
C GLY A 81 9.77 -14.48 1.32
N SER A 82 9.78 -14.96 2.57
CA SER A 82 11.01 -15.38 3.26
C SER A 82 11.38 -16.83 2.94
N LEU A 83 11.40 -17.20 1.66
CA LEU A 83 12.15 -18.38 1.22
C LEU A 83 13.54 -17.92 0.80
N GLY A 84 14.49 -18.05 1.73
CA GLY A 84 15.91 -18.06 1.36
C GLY A 84 16.82 -17.03 2.04
N VAL A 85 16.75 -16.88 3.37
CA VAL A 85 18.04 -16.72 4.08
C VAL A 85 18.64 -18.11 4.16
N PHE A 86 19.44 -18.47 3.15
CA PHE A 86 20.32 -19.63 3.23
C PHE A 86 21.25 -19.40 4.44
N ARG A 87 20.90 -19.99 5.60
CA ARG A 87 21.88 -20.22 6.66
C ARG A 87 22.90 -21.18 6.07
N ARG A 88 24.10 -20.65 5.79
CA ARG A 88 25.28 -21.48 5.56
C ARG A 88 25.41 -22.42 6.78
N PRO A 89 25.53 -23.75 6.60
CA PRO A 89 25.80 -24.62 7.73
C PRO A 89 27.17 -24.25 8.27
N THR A 90 27.24 -23.79 9.52
CA THR A 90 28.50 -23.76 10.25
C THR A 90 28.88 -25.21 10.48
N GLU A 91 29.89 -25.66 9.74
CA GLU A 91 30.50 -26.97 9.88
C GLU A 91 30.96 -27.15 11.32
N THR A 92 30.15 -27.87 12.09
CA THR A 92 30.50 -28.34 13.43
C THR A 92 31.01 -29.76 13.24
N ALA A 93 32.29 -29.91 12.94
CA ALA A 93 33.00 -31.18 13.08
C ALA A 93 33.80 -31.11 14.40
N ALA A 94 33.16 -31.57 15.47
CA ALA A 94 33.54 -32.79 16.17
C ALA A 94 34.78 -32.62 17.06
N ALA A 95 34.52 -32.26 18.32
CA ALA A 95 35.39 -32.61 19.44
C ALA A 95 35.53 -34.14 19.52
N LEU A 96 36.68 -34.62 19.99
CA LEU A 96 36.90 -35.78 20.90
C LEU A 96 38.44 -36.02 20.99
N PRO A 97 38.99 -36.67 22.03
CA PRO A 97 38.77 -36.51 23.48
C PRO A 97 40.11 -36.34 24.25
N THR A 98 40.01 -36.01 25.55
CA THR A 98 41.13 -35.98 26.51
C THR A 98 41.41 -37.37 27.09
N ALA A 99 42.69 -37.78 27.19
CA ALA A 99 43.33 -38.73 28.13
C ALA A 99 44.63 -39.28 27.49
N TRP A 100 45.84 -39.34 28.09
CA TRP A 100 46.38 -39.15 29.45
C TRP A 100 47.76 -38.47 29.35
#